data_AF-A0A2D6TNP5-F1
#
_entry.id   AF-A0A2D6TNP5-F1
#
_cell.length_a   1.000
_cell.length_b   1.000
_cell.length_c   1.000
_cell.angle_alpha   90.00
_cell.angle_beta   90.00
_cell.angle_gamma   90.00
#
_symmetry.space_group_name_H-M   'P 1'
#
loop_
_entity.id
_entity.type
_entity.pdbx_description
1 polymer ?
#
loop_
_entity_poly.entity_id
_entity_poly.type
_entity_poly.pdbx_seq_one_letter_code
_entity_poly.pdbx_strand_id
1 'polypeptide(L)'
;MELYDVIMFYCPQCYQRNEHRFFHPEGKQKHYHATNIPLHVAVNITSTDVLCKGCQMPLNVCLEDIPAQQYNLLVRLDCSNMGSGMESWYSDYGRGYD
;
A
#
# COMPACT_ATOMS: atom_id res chain seq x y z
N MET A 1 14.10 10.13 -19.18
CA MET A 1 13.61 10.97 -18.06
C MET A 1 13.67 10.11 -16.82
N GLU A 2 14.35 10.53 -15.77
CA GLU A 2 14.46 9.73 -14.55
C GLU A 2 13.14 9.80 -13.76
N LEU A 3 12.56 8.64 -13.46
CA LEU A 3 11.35 8.52 -12.65
C LEU A 3 11.77 8.35 -11.19
N TYR A 4 11.38 9.31 -10.36
CA TYR A 4 11.72 9.33 -8.94
C TYR A 4 10.61 10.00 -8.15
N ASP A 5 10.61 9.73 -6.85
CA ASP A 5 9.87 10.46 -5.84
C ASP A 5 10.85 10.90 -4.73
N VAL A 6 10.39 11.73 -3.79
CA VAL A 6 11.21 12.34 -2.73
C VAL A 6 10.66 11.97 -1.37
N ILE A 7 11.52 11.47 -0.48
CA ILE A 7 11.20 11.26 0.94
C ILE A 7 11.82 12.39 1.75
N MET A 8 10.98 13.06 2.54
CA MET A 8 11.36 14.06 3.52
C MET A 8 11.45 13.40 4.90
N PHE A 9 12.55 13.63 5.60
CA PHE A 9 12.79 13.11 6.95
C PHE A 9 13.64 14.08 7.75
N TYR A 10 13.71 13.87 9.06
CA TYR A 10 14.53 14.67 9.96
C TYR A 10 15.73 13.85 10.43
N CYS A 11 16.90 14.47 10.46
CA CYS A 11 18.09 13.81 11.01
C CYS A 11 17.89 13.56 12.52
N PRO A 12 18.10 12.34 13.02
CA PRO A 12 17.93 12.03 14.45
C PRO A 12 18.96 12.75 15.34
N GLN A 13 20.09 13.20 14.76
CA GLN A 13 21.15 13.85 15.52
C GLN A 13 20.97 15.38 15.62
N CYS A 14 20.73 16.06 14.50
CA CYS A 14 20.68 17.53 14.45
C CYS A 14 19.28 18.10 14.17
N TYR A 15 18.28 17.24 13.99
CA TYR A 15 16.89 17.60 13.72
C TYR A 15 16.67 18.48 12.48
N GLN A 16 17.67 18.59 11.59
CA GLN A 16 17.49 19.26 10.32
C GLN A 16 16.71 18.38 9.33
N ARG A 17 15.86 19.03 8.55
CA ARG A 17 15.13 18.41 7.45
C ARG A 17 16.09 17.98 6.35
N ASN A 18 15.93 16.75 5.90
CA ASN A 18 16.64 16.14 4.79
C ASN A 18 15.64 15.65 3.76
N GLU A 19 16.14 15.48 2.53
CA GLU A 19 15.37 15.01 1.38
C GLU A 19 16.22 14.02 0.61
N HIS A 20 15.63 12.86 0.32
CA HIS A 20 16.27 11.83 -0.47
C HIS A 20 15.41 11.47 -1.67
N ARG A 21 16.03 11.43 -2.85
CA ARG A 21 15.40 10.96 -4.08
C ARG A 21 15.59 9.46 -4.17
N PHE A 22 14.51 8.73 -4.36
CA PHE A 22 14.54 7.31 -4.63
C PHE A 22 13.92 7.06 -6.01
N PHE A 23 14.58 6.23 -6.81
CA PHE A 23 14.23 5.99 -8.20
C PHE A 23 13.42 4.70 -8.32
N HIS A 24 12.26 4.77 -8.97
CA HIS A 24 11.40 3.60 -9.15
C HIS A 24 10.53 3.73 -10.41
N PRO A 25 10.03 2.62 -10.99
CA PRO A 25 9.29 2.63 -12.26
C PRO A 25 8.02 3.48 -12.26
N GLU A 26 7.43 3.74 -11.09
CA GLU A 26 6.19 4.51 -10.93
C GLU A 26 6.41 5.95 -10.46
N GLY A 27 7.66 6.44 -10.46
CA GLY A 27 8.02 7.75 -9.94
C GLY A 27 7.27 8.90 -10.63
N LYS A 28 6.71 9.81 -9.81
CA LYS A 28 5.86 10.93 -10.26
C LYS A 28 6.35 12.29 -9.74
N GLN A 29 7.57 12.36 -9.21
CA GLN A 29 8.17 13.54 -8.59
C GLN A 29 7.35 14.06 -7.40
N LYS A 30 6.67 13.15 -6.71
CA LYS A 30 5.90 13.43 -5.50
C LYS A 30 6.80 13.49 -4.28
N HIS A 31 6.34 14.20 -3.26
CA HIS A 31 7.02 14.33 -1.99
C HIS A 31 6.20 13.62 -0.91
N TYR A 32 6.86 12.75 -0.15
CA TYR A 32 6.26 12.03 0.97
C TYR A 32 7.04 12.34 2.24
N HIS A 33 6.34 12.37 3.37
CA HIS A 33 6.99 12.39 4.67
C HIS A 33 7.32 10.96 5.09
N ALA A 34 8.46 10.74 5.76
CA ALA A 34 8.91 9.39 6.15
C ALA A 34 7.89 8.59 6.98
N THR A 35 7.03 9.28 7.74
CA THR A 35 5.95 8.66 8.53
C THR A 35 4.64 8.46 7.79
N ASN A 36 4.55 8.89 6.53
CA ASN A 36 3.33 8.81 5.72
C ASN A 36 3.67 8.48 4.26
N ILE A 37 4.30 7.32 4.08
CA ILE A 37 4.64 6.75 2.78
C ILE A 37 3.55 5.74 2.41
N PRO A 38 2.85 5.90 1.28
CA PRO A 38 1.88 4.91 0.80
C PRO A 38 2.54 3.54 0.55
N LEU A 39 1.83 2.44 0.82
CA LEU A 39 2.36 1.08 0.68
C LEU A 39 2.96 0.79 -0.71
N HIS A 40 2.27 1.20 -1.78
CA HIS A 40 2.75 1.01 -3.16
C HIS A 40 4.06 1.75 -3.47
N VAL A 41 4.37 2.81 -2.72
CA VAL A 41 5.65 3.52 -2.80
C VAL A 41 6.69 2.81 -1.94
N ALA A 42 6.32 2.42 -0.71
CA ALA A 42 7.20 1.78 0.25
C ALA A 42 7.89 0.54 -0.31
N VAL A 43 7.15 -0.35 -1.01
CA VAL A 43 7.72 -1.58 -1.60
C VAL A 43 8.87 -1.37 -2.59
N ASN A 44 9.06 -0.15 -3.09
CA ASN A 44 10.14 0.20 -4.02
C ASN A 44 11.37 0.85 -3.34
N ILE A 45 11.33 1.07 -2.02
CA ILE A 45 12.43 1.74 -1.29
C ILE A 45 13.51 0.71 -0.97
N THR A 46 14.73 0.96 -1.46
CA THR A 46 15.93 0.19 -1.10
C THR A 46 16.81 0.95 -0.13
N SER A 47 17.50 0.23 0.75
CA SER A 47 18.44 0.83 1.71
C SER A 47 19.53 1.64 0.99
N THR A 48 19.75 2.88 1.41
CA THR A 48 20.73 3.78 0.83
C THR A 48 21.40 4.64 1.90
N ASP A 49 22.72 4.80 1.82
CA ASP A 49 23.47 5.69 2.70
C ASP A 49 23.50 7.11 2.14
N VAL A 50 23.20 8.08 3.00
CA VAL A 50 23.21 9.51 2.68
C VAL A 50 23.87 10.31 3.79
N LEU A 51 24.47 11.45 3.45
CA LEU A 51 24.97 12.39 4.45
C LEU A 51 23.87 13.36 4.85
N CYS A 52 23.74 13.61 6.16
CA CYS A 52 22.87 14.66 6.64
C CYS A 52 23.33 16.03 6.10
N LYS A 53 22.43 16.80 5.48
CA LYS A 53 22.71 18.16 5.00
C LYS A 53 23.17 19.11 6.12
N GLY A 54 22.75 18.86 7.36
CA GLY A 54 23.04 19.71 8.51
C GLY A 54 24.33 19.38 9.26
N CYS A 55 24.48 18.13 9.69
CA CYS A 55 25.62 17.72 10.52
C CYS A 55 26.62 16.80 9.81
N GLN A 56 26.41 16.50 8.51
CA GLN A 56 27.25 15.60 7.71
C GLN A 56 27.41 14.18 8.28
N MET A 57 26.62 13.80 9.30
CA MET A 57 26.60 12.43 9.80
C MET A 57 26.04 11.48 8.74
N PRO A 58 26.62 10.28 8.57
CA PRO A 58 26.06 9.25 7.72
C PRO A 58 24.73 8.76 8.28
N LEU A 59 23.72 8.66 7.42
CA LEU A 59 22.39 8.17 7.73
C LEU A 59 22.09 7.01 6.78
N ASN A 60 21.65 5.88 7.34
CA ASN A 60 21.09 4.81 6.54
C ASN A 60 19.59 5.05 6.38
N VAL A 61 19.13 5.28 5.15
CA VAL A 61 17.71 5.45 4.83
C VAL A 61 17.17 4.11 4.35
N CYS A 62 16.34 3.48 5.16
CA CYS A 62 15.69 2.21 4.87
C CYS A 62 14.27 2.19 5.45
N LEU A 63 13.46 1.25 5.00
CA LEU A 63 12.21 0.92 5.69
C LEU A 63 12.53 0.15 6.97
N GLU A 64 11.84 0.48 8.04
CA GLU A 64 11.85 -0.35 9.24
C GLU A 64 11.23 -1.73 8.94
N ASP A 65 11.69 -2.76 9.65
CA ASP A 65 11.06 -4.08 9.65
C ASP A 65 9.67 -3.99 10.29
N ILE A 66 8.67 -3.62 9.51
CA ILE A 66 7.27 -3.64 9.92
C ILE A 66 6.75 -5.06 9.66
N PRO A 67 6.22 -5.78 10.67
CA PRO A 67 5.60 -7.08 10.43
C PRO A 67 4.50 -6.92 9.39
N ALA A 68 4.57 -7.71 8.31
CA ALA A 68 3.60 -7.65 7.22
C ALA A 68 2.18 -7.72 7.80
N GLN A 69 1.40 -6.66 7.62
CA GLN A 69 0.01 -6.67 8.05
C GLN A 69 -0.71 -7.72 7.21
N GLN A 70 -1.10 -8.84 7.84
CA GLN A 70 -1.72 -9.95 7.14
C GLN A 70 -3.15 -9.56 6.77
N TYR A 71 -3.39 -9.26 5.49
CA TYR A 71 -4.73 -9.05 4.96
C TYR A 71 -5.34 -10.41 4.61
N ASN A 72 -6.37 -10.83 5.33
CA ASN A 72 -7.11 -12.04 5.01
C ASN A 72 -8.19 -11.73 3.97
N LEU A 73 -8.09 -12.36 2.80
CA LEU A 73 -9.13 -12.28 1.78
C LEU A 73 -10.28 -13.23 2.17
N LEU A 74 -11.47 -12.68 2.40
CA LEU A 74 -12.68 -13.45 2.55
C LEU A 74 -13.40 -13.54 1.21
N VAL A 75 -13.43 -14.74 0.62
CA VAL A 75 -14.23 -15.02 -0.57
C VAL A 75 -15.49 -15.76 -0.14
N ARG A 76 -16.64 -15.30 -0.61
CA ARG A 76 -17.95 -15.95 -0.42
C ARG A 76 -18.64 -16.08 -1.77
N LEU A 77 -19.49 -17.09 -1.91
CA LEU A 77 -20.39 -17.19 -3.05
C LEU A 77 -21.38 -16.01 -2.98
N ASP A 78 -21.47 -15.27 -4.09
CA ASP A 78 -22.52 -14.27 -4.27
C ASP A 78 -23.80 -14.97 -4.73
N CYS A 79 -24.70 -15.20 -3.79
CA CYS A 79 -25.99 -15.83 -4.06
C CYS A 79 -27.07 -14.82 -4.46
N SER A 80 -26.76 -13.52 -4.62
CA SER A 80 -27.76 -12.48 -4.89
C SER A 80 -28.54 -12.67 -6.20
N ASN A 81 -27.93 -13.37 -7.18
CA ASN A 81 -28.55 -13.73 -8.46
C ASN A 81 -28.86 -15.23 -8.58
N MET A 82 -28.79 -15.98 -7.46
CA MET A 82 -29.24 -17.37 -7.48
C MET A 82 -30.77 -17.38 -7.49
N GLY A 83 -31.35 -18.08 -8.45
CA GLY A 83 -32.78 -18.34 -8.47
C GLY A 83 -33.23 -19.00 -7.16
N SER A 84 -34.48 -18.75 -6.79
CA SER A 84 -35.13 -19.26 -5.58
C SER A 84 -35.35 -20.78 -5.67
N GLY A 85 -34.26 -21.55 -5.68
CA GLY A 85 -34.17 -22.98 -6.07
C GLY A 85 -35.45 -23.79 -5.94
N MET A 86 -35.60 -24.54 -4.85
CA MET A 86 -36.82 -25.29 -4.55
C MET A 86 -37.94 -24.42 -3.93
N GLU A 87 -37.69 -23.14 -3.63
CA GLU A 87 -38.74 -22.23 -3.13
C GLU A 87 -39.82 -21.99 -4.20
N SER A 88 -39.46 -22.08 -5.48
CA SER A 88 -40.41 -22.05 -6.60
C SER A 88 -41.40 -23.23 -6.59
N TRP A 89 -41.04 -24.38 -6.01
CA TRP A 89 -41.91 -25.57 -5.95
C TRP A 89 -43.11 -25.38 -5.01
N TYR A 90 -43.01 -24.43 -4.07
CA TYR A 90 -44.09 -24.06 -3.15
C TYR A 90 -44.86 -22.81 -3.60
N SER A 91 -44.52 -22.23 -4.75
CA SER A 91 -45.29 -21.13 -5.36
C SER A 91 -46.53 -21.66 -6.09
N ASP A 92 -47.57 -20.82 -6.26
CA ASP A 92 -48.87 -21.21 -6.84
C ASP A 92 -48.79 -21.79 -8.26
N TYR A 93 -47.65 -21.65 -8.95
CA TYR A 93 -47.38 -22.25 -10.26
C TYR A 93 -46.92 -23.73 -10.19
N GLY A 94 -46.60 -24.25 -9.01
CA GLY A 94 -46.10 -25.61 -8.79
C GLY A 94 -47.20 -26.66 -8.53
N ARG A 95 -48.49 -26.31 -8.59
CA ARG A 95 -49.57 -27.29 -8.49
C ARG A 95 -49.73 -28.00 -9.83
N GLY A 96 -49.09 -29.16 -9.93
CA GLY A 96 -49.25 -30.07 -11.06
C GLY A 96 -50.71 -30.49 -11.29
N TYR A 97 -50.96 -30.77 -12.57
CA TYR A 97 -52.14 -31.37 -13.22
C TYR A 97 -53.38 -30.50 -13.34
N ASP A 98 -53.57 -29.95 -14.54
CA ASP A 98 -54.71 -30.26 -15.44
C ASP A 98 -54.19 -30.40 -16.88
#